data_AF-A0A379U015-F1
#
_entry.id   AF-A0A379U015-F1
#
_cell.length_a   1.000
_cell.length_b   1.000
_cell.length_c   1.000
_cell.angle_alpha   90.00
_cell.angle_beta   90.00
_cell.angle_gamma   90.00
#
_symmetry.space_group_name_H-M   'P 1'
#
loop_
_entity.id
_entity.type
_entity.pdbx_description
1 polymer ?
#
loop_
_entity_poly.entity_id
_entity_poly.type
_entity_poly.pdbx_seq_one_letter_code
_entity_poly.pdbx_strand_id
1 'polypeptide(L)'
;MLYYIDSRQHQHLMQAWTIVRKAGYVPDSVPLEHHMFGMMLGKDGKPFKTRAGGTVKLADLLDEALERARRLVAEKNPDMPADELEKTG
;
A
#
# COMPACT_ATOMS: atom_id res chain seq x y z
N MET A 1 7.68 17.33 -7.52
CA MET A 1 8.03 16.15 -6.71
C MET A 1 6.76 15.62 -6.08
N LEU A 2 6.53 14.31 -6.18
CA LEU A 2 5.32 13.66 -5.67
C LEU A 2 5.67 12.84 -4.42
N TYR A 3 4.94 13.07 -3.34
CA TYR A 3 5.10 12.36 -2.07
C TYR A 3 3.85 11.53 -1.78
N TYR A 4 3.98 10.20 -1.92
CA TYR A 4 2.94 9.24 -1.52
C TYR A 4 3.15 8.84 -0.07
N ILE A 5 2.46 9.51 0.85
CA ILE A 5 2.65 9.37 2.29
C ILE A 5 1.27 9.28 2.97
N ASP A 6 1.21 8.61 4.13
CA ASP A 6 0.02 8.56 4.97
C ASP A 6 -0.46 9.98 5.34
N SER A 7 -1.78 10.22 5.26
CA SER A 7 -2.40 11.52 5.49
C SER A 7 -2.09 12.12 6.87
N ARG A 8 -1.78 11.30 7.88
CA ARG A 8 -1.38 11.75 9.22
C ARG A 8 -0.08 12.54 9.22
N GLN A 9 0.76 12.43 8.18
CA GLN A 9 2.02 13.18 8.04
C GLN A 9 1.84 14.56 7.38
N HIS A 10 0.63 14.94 6.99
CA HIS A 10 0.39 16.17 6.23
C HIS A 10 0.97 17.41 6.91
N GLN A 11 0.70 17.61 8.21
CA GLN A 11 1.19 18.79 8.91
C GLN A 11 2.73 18.86 8.99
N HIS A 12 3.39 17.73 9.22
CA HIS A 12 4.84 17.65 9.25
C HIS A 12 5.46 18.04 7.90
N LEU A 13 4.89 17.54 6.80
CA LEU A 13 5.33 17.90 5.45
C LEU A 13 5.12 19.40 5.17
N MET A 14 3.94 19.95 5.47
CA MET A 14 3.66 21.36 5.21
C MET A 14 4.58 22.30 5.99
N GLN A 15 4.88 21.97 7.25
CA GLN A 15 5.83 22.72 8.07
C GLN A 15 7.24 22.68 7.46
N ALA A 16 7.74 21.50 7.11
CA ALA A 16 9.05 21.33 6.50
C ALA A 16 9.13 22.07 5.16
N TRP A 17 8.12 21.95 4.30
CA TRP A 17 8.10 22.60 2.99
C TRP A 17 8.05 24.13 3.11
N THR A 18 7.35 24.65 4.11
CA THR A 18 7.36 26.09 4.39
C THR A 18 8.77 26.60 4.67
N ILE A 19 9.56 25.84 5.45
CA ILE A 19 10.97 26.18 5.73
C ILE A 19 11.80 26.09 4.45
N VAL A 20 11.65 25.00 3.68
CA VAL A 20 12.35 24.79 2.40
C VAL A 20 12.10 25.94 1.42
N ARG A 21 10.86 26.43 1.31
CA ARG A 21 10.51 27.59 0.46
C ARG A 21 11.16 28.87 0.96
N LYS A 22 11.05 29.16 2.27
CA LYS A 22 11.64 30.36 2.88
C LYS A 22 13.17 30.38 2.77
N ALA A 23 13.81 29.22 2.82
CA ALA A 23 15.25 29.08 2.66
C ALA A 23 15.71 29.12 1.19
N GLY A 24 14.78 29.18 0.22
CA GLY A 24 15.10 29.19 -1.20
C GLY A 24 15.69 27.87 -1.72
N TYR A 25 15.54 26.77 -0.98
CA TYR A 25 16.10 25.47 -1.37
C TYR A 25 15.36 24.84 -2.56
N VAL A 26 14.07 25.16 -2.73
CA VAL A 26 13.27 24.70 -3.87
C VAL A 26 12.55 25.91 -4.47
N PRO A 27 12.77 26.23 -5.75
CA PRO A 27 12.10 27.35 -6.42
C PRO A 27 10.60 27.08 -6.60
N ASP A 28 9.77 28.13 -6.56
CA ASP A 28 8.30 28.01 -6.63
C ASP A 28 7.79 27.31 -7.90
N SER A 29 8.58 27.33 -8.97
CA SER A 29 8.31 26.61 -10.21
C SER A 29 8.33 25.08 -10.08
N VAL A 30 8.95 24.54 -9.02
CA VAL A 30 9.00 23.10 -8.76
C VAL A 30 7.96 22.74 -7.70
N PRO A 31 6.86 22.05 -8.04
CA PRO A 31 5.81 21.73 -7.06
C PRO A 31 6.27 20.65 -6.08
N LEU A 32 5.82 20.75 -4.83
CA LEU A 32 5.93 19.73 -3.80
C LEU A 32 4.51 19.27 -3.46
N GLU A 33 4.17 18.04 -3.83
CA GLU A 33 2.78 17.56 -3.78
C GLU A 33 2.64 16.38 -2.83
N HIS A 34 1.72 16.50 -1.87
CA HIS A 34 1.39 15.42 -0.95
C HIS A 34 0.21 14.62 -1.51
N HIS A 35 0.52 13.54 -2.22
CA HIS A 35 -0.44 12.57 -2.72
C HIS A 35 -0.78 11.60 -1.60
N MET A 36 -1.62 12.08 -0.67
CA MET A 36 -1.85 11.38 0.58
C MET A 36 -2.77 10.16 0.44
N PHE A 37 -2.51 9.13 1.23
CA PHE A 37 -3.39 7.96 1.37
C PHE A 37 -3.80 7.72 2.83
N GLY A 38 -4.95 7.08 3.03
CA GLY A 38 -5.46 6.73 4.36
C GLY A 38 -4.86 5.43 4.92
N MET A 39 -5.24 5.09 6.14
CA MET A 39 -4.83 3.83 6.74
C MET A 39 -5.53 2.64 6.09
N MET A 40 -4.80 1.53 5.96
CA MET A 40 -5.42 0.23 5.71
C MET A 40 -6.09 -0.24 7.00
N LEU A 41 -7.40 -0.52 6.91
CA LEU A 41 -8.20 -0.99 8.04
C LEU A 41 -8.56 -2.48 7.86
N GLY A 42 -8.58 -3.20 8.99
CA GLY A 42 -9.16 -4.54 9.05
C GLY A 42 -10.69 -4.52 8.98
N LYS A 43 -11.29 -5.71 9.00
CA LYS A 43 -12.76 -5.86 9.02
C LYS A 43 -13.43 -5.24 10.25
N ASP A 44 -12.65 -5.01 11.30
CA ASP A 44 -13.07 -4.37 12.56
C ASP A 44 -12.91 -2.84 12.55
N GLY A 45 -12.50 -2.25 11.41
CA GLY A 45 -12.26 -0.81 11.28
C GLY A 45 -11.00 -0.31 12.01
N LYS A 46 -10.19 -1.20 12.57
CA LYS A 46 -8.92 -0.86 13.24
C LYS A 46 -7.75 -1.01 12.28
N PRO A 47 -6.56 -0.46 12.60
CA PRO A 47 -5.37 -0.63 11.76
C PRO A 47 -5.13 -2.10 11.43
N PHE A 48 -4.85 -2.37 10.16
CA PHE A 48 -4.69 -3.72 9.64
C PHE A 48 -3.59 -4.48 10.40
N LYS A 49 -3.98 -5.58 11.05
CA LYS A 49 -3.14 -6.40 11.93
C LYS A 49 -3.40 -7.87 11.66
N THR A 50 -2.44 -8.72 12.05
CA THR A 50 -2.65 -10.18 12.03
C THR A 50 -3.73 -10.57 13.04
N ARG A 51 -4.27 -11.80 12.95
CA ARG A 51 -5.25 -12.32 13.93
C ARG A 51 -4.72 -12.33 15.37
N ALA A 52 -3.41 -12.45 15.54
CA ALA A 52 -2.73 -12.37 16.83
C ALA A 52 -2.44 -10.91 17.28
N GLY A 53 -2.83 -9.90 16.49
CA GLY A 53 -2.65 -8.48 16.81
C GLY A 53 -1.28 -7.88 16.45
N GLY A 54 -0.41 -8.65 15.80
CA GLY A 54 0.90 -8.21 15.35
C GLY A 54 0.89 -7.51 13.99
N THR A 55 2.05 -6.99 13.58
CA THR A 55 2.25 -6.43 12.23
C THR A 55 2.12 -7.51 11.18
N VAL A 56 1.38 -7.24 10.10
CA VAL A 56 1.28 -8.13 8.95
C VAL A 56 2.57 -8.03 8.13
N LYS A 57 3.23 -9.17 7.88
CA LYS A 57 4.35 -9.20 6.93
C LYS A 57 3.79 -9.16 5.51
N LEU A 58 4.37 -8.32 4.66
CA LEU A 58 3.93 -8.19 3.27
C LEU A 58 4.09 -9.52 2.51
N ALA A 59 5.16 -10.26 2.76
CA ALA A 59 5.38 -11.59 2.15
C ALA A 59 4.21 -12.54 2.46
N ASP A 60 3.91 -12.73 3.75
CA ASP A 60 2.80 -13.59 4.20
C ASP A 60 1.45 -13.15 3.59
N LEU A 61 1.23 -11.83 3.43
CA LEU A 61 0.02 -11.29 2.82
C LEU A 61 -0.08 -11.61 1.32
N LEU A 62 1.03 -11.52 0.59
CA LEU A 62 1.10 -11.86 -0.83
C LEU A 62 0.92 -13.37 -1.04
N ASP A 63 1.56 -14.19 -0.21
CA ASP A 63 1.41 -15.64 -0.26
C ASP A 63 -0.03 -16.07 -0.02
N GLU A 64 -0.71 -15.48 0.98
CA GLU A 64 -2.12 -15.74 1.25
C GLU A 64 -3.03 -15.29 0.09
N ALA A 65 -2.71 -14.17 -0.57
CA ALA A 65 -3.44 -13.70 -1.73
C ALA A 65 -3.32 -14.67 -2.91
N LEU A 66 -2.11 -15.17 -3.18
CA LEU A 66 -1.83 -16.14 -4.24
C LEU A 66 -2.52 -17.49 -3.96
N GLU A 67 -2.45 -17.99 -2.73
CA GLU A 67 -3.11 -19.24 -2.34
C GLU A 67 -4.64 -19.16 -2.56
N ARG A 68 -5.25 -18.05 -2.14
CA ARG A 68 -6.69 -17.80 -2.35
C ARG A 68 -7.05 -17.68 -3.83
N ALA A 69 -6.23 -16.99 -4.62
CA ALA A 69 -6.42 -16.85 -6.05
C ALA A 69 -6.35 -18.22 -6.75
N ARG A 70 -5.33 -19.04 -6.46
CA ARG A 70 -5.16 -20.39 -7.01
C ARG A 70 -6.36 -21.28 -6.69
N ARG A 71 -6.81 -21.30 -5.44
CA ARG A 71 -7.99 -22.08 -5.04
C ARG A 71 -9.24 -21.63 -5.81
N LEU A 72 -9.46 -20.33 -5.94
CA LEU A 72 -10.61 -19.78 -6.66
C LEU A 72 -10.58 -20.13 -8.16
N VAL A 73 -9.40 -20.13 -8.80
CA VAL A 73 -9.27 -20.51 -10.21
C VAL A 73 -9.48 -22.01 -10.38
N ALA A 74 -8.89 -22.84 -9.52
CA ALA A 74 -9.08 -24.30 -9.55
C ALA A 74 -10.54 -24.71 -9.35
N GLU A 75 -11.27 -24.04 -8.45
CA GLU A 75 -12.72 -24.26 -8.26
C GLU A 75 -13.55 -23.89 -9.51
N LYS A 76 -13.13 -22.85 -10.25
CA LYS A 76 -13.85 -22.35 -11.43
C LYS A 76 -13.48 -23.05 -12.73
N ASN A 77 -12.27 -23.61 -12.82
CA ASN A 77 -11.76 -24.25 -14.03
C ASN A 77 -10.98 -25.53 -13.66
N PRO A 78 -11.69 -26.64 -13.35
CA PRO A 78 -11.09 -27.87 -12.82
C PRO A 78 -10.14 -28.57 -13.80
N ASP A 79 -10.33 -28.35 -15.10
CA ASP A 79 -9.59 -29.01 -16.18
C ASP A 79 -8.37 -28.17 -16.66
N MET A 80 -8.07 -27.06 -15.99
CA MET A 80 -6.95 -26.19 -16.36
C MET A 80 -5.60 -26.86 -16.01
N PRO A 81 -4.64 -26.94 -16.94
CA PRO A 81 -3.32 -27.50 -16.65
C PRO A 81 -2.57 -26.66 -15.60
N ALA A 82 -1.83 -27.34 -14.70
CA ALA A 82 -1.13 -26.73 -13.56
C ALA A 82 -0.20 -25.57 -13.98
N ASP A 83 0.38 -25.67 -15.18
CA ASP A 83 1.33 -24.73 -15.75
C ASP A 83 0.69 -23.37 -16.09
N GLU A 84 -0.62 -23.35 -16.42
CA GLU A 84 -1.39 -22.10 -16.62
C GLU A 84 -1.86 -21.51 -15.30
N LEU A 85 -2.15 -22.36 -14.31
CA LEU A 85 -2.51 -21.94 -12.95
C LEU A 85 -1.36 -21.21 -12.24
N GLU A 86 -0.10 -21.59 -12.48
CA GLU A 86 1.07 -20.91 -11.91
C GLU A 86 1.34 -19.53 -12.53
N LYS A 87 1.10 -19.35 -13.84
CA LYS A 87 1.37 -18.08 -14.54
C LYS A 87 0.38 -16.96 -14.23
N THR A 88 -0.74 -17.29 -13.58
CA THR A 88 -1.79 -16.33 -13.22
C THR A 88 -1.52 -15.67 -11.85
N GLY A 89 -0.41 -16.02 -11.18
CA GLY A 89 0.03 -15.49 -9.88
C GLY A 89 1.19 -14.51 -9.97
#